data_AF-A0A3M7A3H8-F1
#
_entry.id   AF-A0A3M7A3H8-F1
#
_cell.length_a   1.000
_cell.length_b   1.000
_cell.length_c   1.000
_cell.angle_alpha   90.00
_cell.angle_beta   90.00
_cell.angle_gamma   90.00
#
_symmetry.space_group_name_H-M   'P 1'
#
loop_
_entity.id
_entity.type
_entity.pdbx_description
1 polymer ?
#
loop_
_entity_poly.entity_id
_entity_poly.type
_entity_poly.pdbx_seq_one_letter_code
_entity_poly.pdbx_strand_id
1 'polypeptide(L)'
;MAVPATMISKALRAQSLRSTSLLGKPQTRAATTSQMPNSSPTPRRRSVTVSNDTGYVPWKDLSAGEKAARSTQQSFNFGVVLLGAGLTGAVAYILYMEVFSTDSKTAVFNKAADRIRKDSRCLDILAGTDGHHTKHEITAHGEPSWSRWARNRTIASRHETDRAGIEHTYLHFYVEGPKDHGTVQVHVTRRPNEKEWEYRLLALDVAGHQRVELENKDASLLGSKQGMGKMFGVRWN
;
A
#
# COMPACT_ATOMS: atom_id res chain seq x y z
N MET A 1 -23.41 -6.90 45.33
CA MET A 1 -23.44 -8.30 44.86
C MET A 1 -22.25 -8.49 43.92
N ALA A 2 -21.22 -9.16 44.41
CA ALA A 2 -19.94 -9.34 43.73
C ALA A 2 -19.98 -10.61 42.88
N VAL A 3 -19.55 -10.52 41.62
CA VAL A 3 -19.39 -11.64 40.70
C VAL A 3 -17.91 -12.03 40.70
N PRO A 4 -17.54 -13.29 40.97
CA PRO A 4 -16.13 -13.67 41.14
C PRO A 4 -15.41 -13.81 39.80
N ALA A 5 -14.16 -13.31 39.78
CA ALA A 5 -13.22 -13.43 38.69
C ALA A 5 -12.64 -14.85 38.60
N THR A 6 -12.92 -15.56 37.51
CA THR A 6 -12.38 -16.89 37.24
C THR A 6 -10.96 -16.76 36.67
N MET A 7 -9.94 -16.96 37.51
CA MET A 7 -8.56 -17.12 37.08
C MET A 7 -8.39 -18.45 36.31
N ILE A 8 -7.97 -18.37 35.06
CA ILE A 8 -7.56 -19.54 34.26
C ILE A 8 -6.03 -19.63 34.32
N SER A 9 -5.55 -20.48 35.22
CA SER A 9 -4.14 -20.86 35.37
C SER A 9 -3.71 -21.72 34.19
N LYS A 10 -2.94 -21.17 33.24
CA LYS A 10 -2.29 -21.98 32.21
C LYS A 10 -1.07 -22.67 32.80
N ALA A 11 -1.20 -23.97 33.03
CA ALA A 11 -0.11 -24.85 33.44
C ALA A 11 1.00 -24.89 32.37
N LEU A 12 2.21 -24.50 32.77
CA LEU A 12 3.45 -24.71 32.00
C LEU A 12 3.75 -26.22 31.97
N ARG A 13 3.51 -26.84 30.82
CA ARG A 13 3.87 -28.24 30.56
C ARG A 13 5.34 -28.28 30.14
N ALA A 14 6.22 -28.57 31.10
CA ALA A 14 7.62 -28.85 30.83
C ALA A 14 7.72 -30.15 30.03
N GLN A 15 8.10 -30.05 28.75
CA GLN A 15 8.33 -31.22 27.91
C GLN A 15 9.70 -31.80 28.23
N SER A 16 9.70 -32.90 28.96
CA SER A 16 10.87 -33.76 29.22
C SER A 16 11.44 -34.28 27.89
N LEU A 17 12.68 -33.91 27.59
CA LEU A 17 13.45 -34.47 26.49
C LEU A 17 13.79 -35.93 26.83
N ARG A 18 13.04 -36.88 26.26
CA ARG A 18 13.38 -38.30 26.30
C ARG A 18 14.55 -38.53 25.33
N SER A 19 15.73 -38.74 25.89
CA SER A 19 16.90 -39.23 25.17
C SER A 19 16.65 -40.70 24.80
N THR A 20 16.26 -40.96 23.56
CA THR A 20 16.18 -42.33 23.03
C THR A 20 17.59 -42.78 22.66
N SER A 21 18.25 -43.48 23.57
CA SER A 21 19.46 -44.24 23.30
C SER A 21 19.13 -45.39 22.34
N LEU A 22 19.53 -45.26 21.08
CA LEU A 22 19.47 -46.38 20.14
C LEU A 22 20.48 -47.44 20.58
N LEU A 23 19.93 -48.58 21.01
CA LEU A 23 20.62 -49.80 21.40
C LEU A 23 21.40 -50.37 20.19
N GLY A 24 22.65 -49.96 20.05
CA GLY A 24 23.58 -50.55 19.09
C GLY A 24 23.99 -51.96 19.55
N LYS A 25 23.61 -52.99 18.78
CA LYS A 25 24.12 -54.36 18.97
C LYS A 25 25.65 -54.36 18.88
N PRO A 26 26.39 -54.95 19.83
CA PRO A 26 27.83 -55.14 19.67
C PRO A 26 28.07 -56.19 18.59
N GLN A 27 28.54 -55.75 17.42
CA GLN A 27 28.95 -56.63 16.35
C GLN A 27 30.36 -57.13 16.66
N THR A 28 30.47 -58.30 17.31
CA THR A 28 31.72 -59.04 17.45
C THR A 28 32.24 -59.41 16.05
N ARG A 29 33.26 -58.69 15.57
CA ARG A 29 34.03 -59.11 14.40
C ARG A 29 35.22 -59.95 14.88
N ALA A 30 35.24 -61.21 14.46
CA ALA A 30 36.38 -62.10 14.64
C ALA A 30 37.62 -61.52 13.95
N ALA A 31 38.74 -61.48 14.67
CA ALA A 31 40.03 -61.11 14.12
C ALA A 31 40.66 -62.34 13.45
N THR A 32 40.58 -62.40 12.11
CA THR A 32 41.37 -63.35 11.33
C THR A 32 42.65 -62.64 10.90
N THR A 33 43.79 -63.09 11.44
CA THR A 33 45.10 -62.67 10.96
C THR A 33 45.32 -63.29 9.58
N SER A 34 45.49 -62.46 8.56
CA SER A 34 46.00 -62.90 7.26
C SER A 34 46.79 -61.76 6.62
N GLN A 35 47.96 -62.15 6.15
CA GLN A 35 49.08 -61.33 5.68
C GLN A 35 48.69 -60.29 4.62
N MET A 36 49.39 -59.15 4.66
CA MET A 36 49.23 -58.04 3.72
C MET A 36 49.77 -58.39 2.33
N PRO A 37 48.98 -58.19 1.25
CA PRO A 37 49.50 -57.64 0.01
C PRO A 37 49.60 -56.12 0.16
N ASN A 38 50.78 -55.59 -0.15
CA ASN A 38 51.10 -54.17 -0.11
C ASN A 38 50.41 -53.42 -1.27
N SER A 39 49.11 -53.21 -1.16
CA SER A 39 48.34 -52.22 -1.93
C SER A 39 47.06 -51.93 -1.16
N SER A 40 47.12 -50.91 -0.30
CA SER A 40 45.96 -50.40 0.40
C SER A 40 44.89 -49.96 -0.62
N PRO A 41 43.69 -50.57 -0.66
CA PRO A 41 42.59 -49.99 -1.41
C PRO A 41 42.20 -48.72 -0.66
N THR A 42 42.50 -47.57 -1.24
CA THR A 42 42.00 -46.28 -0.74
C THR A 42 40.49 -46.39 -0.54
N PRO A 43 39.95 -46.04 0.64
CA PRO A 43 38.52 -46.13 0.89
C PRO A 43 37.81 -45.24 -0.14
N ARG A 44 36.99 -45.84 -1.02
CA ARG A 44 36.21 -45.09 -2.01
C ARG A 44 35.26 -44.17 -1.25
N ARG A 45 35.56 -42.87 -1.28
CA ARG A 45 34.73 -41.81 -0.71
C ARG A 45 33.33 -41.87 -1.33
N ARG A 46 32.29 -41.74 -0.50
CA ARG A 46 30.89 -41.67 -0.98
C ARG A 46 30.72 -40.42 -1.84
N SER A 47 30.04 -40.55 -2.97
CA SER A 47 29.77 -39.42 -3.85
C SER A 47 28.83 -38.43 -3.17
N VAL A 48 29.13 -37.14 -3.30
CA VAL A 48 28.31 -36.04 -2.77
C VAL A 48 27.16 -35.78 -3.73
N THR A 49 25.95 -35.98 -3.23
CA THR A 49 24.70 -35.71 -3.93
C THR A 49 23.96 -34.56 -3.23
N VAL A 50 22.98 -33.97 -3.92
CA VAL A 50 22.19 -32.82 -3.43
C VAL A 50 21.64 -33.04 -2.00
N SER A 51 21.29 -34.27 -1.64
CA SER A 51 20.71 -34.60 -0.33
C SER A 51 21.70 -35.04 0.75
N ASN A 52 22.95 -35.35 0.40
CA ASN A 52 23.94 -35.99 1.29
C ASN A 52 25.20 -35.12 1.49
N ASP A 53 25.12 -33.84 1.14
CA ASP A 53 26.24 -32.92 1.28
C ASP A 53 26.34 -32.36 2.70
N THR A 54 27.42 -32.73 3.41
CA THR A 54 27.71 -32.29 4.78
C THR A 54 28.72 -31.14 4.86
N GLY A 55 29.22 -30.64 3.72
CA GLY A 55 30.20 -29.54 3.69
C GLY A 55 31.64 -29.93 4.03
N TYR A 56 31.89 -31.13 4.58
CA TYR A 56 33.21 -31.56 5.08
C TYR A 56 34.29 -31.69 3.99
N VAL A 57 33.92 -31.99 2.75
CA VAL A 57 34.90 -32.24 1.67
C VAL A 57 35.29 -30.92 0.97
N PRO A 58 36.59 -30.62 0.81
CA PRO A 58 37.06 -29.41 0.13
C PRO A 58 36.65 -29.33 -1.35
N TRP A 59 36.31 -28.14 -1.83
CA TRP A 59 35.86 -27.89 -3.21
C TRP A 59 36.80 -28.43 -4.31
N LYS A 60 38.10 -28.51 -4.05
CA LYS A 60 39.12 -28.98 -5.00
C LYS A 60 39.01 -30.49 -5.28
N ASP A 61 38.47 -31.25 -4.33
CA ASP A 61 38.41 -32.72 -4.38
C ASP A 61 37.03 -33.26 -4.82
N LEU A 62 36.10 -32.37 -5.20
CA LEU A 62 34.80 -32.76 -5.75
C LEU A 62 34.88 -32.98 -7.26
N SER A 63 34.19 -34.00 -7.76
CA SER A 63 33.98 -34.18 -9.20
C SER A 63 33.06 -33.10 -9.77
N ALA A 64 33.07 -32.90 -11.10
CA ALA A 64 32.23 -31.89 -11.75
C ALA A 64 30.73 -32.04 -11.43
N GLY A 65 30.23 -33.29 -11.32
CA GLY A 65 28.84 -33.57 -10.94
C GLY A 65 28.54 -33.29 -9.46
N GLU A 66 29.50 -33.53 -8.56
CA GLU A 66 29.35 -33.24 -7.13
C GLU A 66 29.39 -31.72 -6.85
N LYS A 67 30.21 -30.98 -7.61
CA LYS A 67 30.22 -29.51 -7.57
C LYS A 67 28.88 -28.95 -8.03
N ALA A 68 28.33 -29.49 -9.11
CA ALA A 68 27.00 -29.11 -9.58
C ALA A 68 25.95 -29.38 -8.49
N ALA A 69 25.97 -30.56 -7.85
CA ALA A 69 25.03 -30.91 -6.79
C ALA A 69 25.09 -29.98 -5.57
N ARG A 70 26.30 -29.66 -5.09
CA ARG A 70 26.52 -28.69 -3.99
C ARG A 70 26.06 -27.28 -4.38
N SER A 71 26.38 -26.84 -5.60
CA SER A 71 25.91 -25.56 -6.12
C SER A 71 24.38 -25.52 -6.21
N THR A 72 23.73 -26.58 -6.69
CA THR A 72 22.26 -26.64 -6.80
C THR A 72 21.59 -26.49 -5.44
N GLN A 73 22.12 -27.12 -4.39
CA GLN A 73 21.56 -26.98 -3.04
C GLN A 73 21.65 -25.54 -2.52
N GLN A 74 22.78 -24.86 -2.78
CA GLN A 74 22.98 -23.48 -2.39
C GLN A 74 22.12 -22.51 -3.24
N SER A 75 22.00 -22.76 -4.54
CA SER A 75 21.22 -21.95 -5.48
C SER A 75 19.71 -22.09 -5.29
N PHE A 76 19.21 -23.24 -4.83
CA PHE A 76 17.78 -23.44 -4.61
C PHE A 76 17.25 -22.53 -3.51
N ASN A 77 17.92 -22.47 -2.35
CA ASN A 77 17.54 -21.58 -1.25
C ASN A 77 17.59 -20.11 -1.68
N PHE A 78 18.62 -19.72 -2.43
CA PHE A 78 18.72 -18.38 -2.99
C PHE A 78 17.60 -18.08 -4.00
N GLY A 79 17.23 -19.04 -4.84
CA GLY A 79 16.10 -18.93 -5.76
C GLY A 79 14.77 -18.72 -5.04
N VAL A 80 14.51 -19.43 -3.95
CA VAL A 80 13.32 -19.24 -3.11
C VAL A 80 13.31 -17.83 -2.49
N VAL A 81 14.45 -17.34 -2.00
CA VAL A 81 14.58 -15.98 -1.47
C VAL A 81 14.31 -14.93 -2.54
N LEU A 82 14.88 -15.08 -3.75
CA LEU A 82 14.63 -14.17 -4.87
C LEU A 82 13.16 -14.17 -5.31
N LEU A 83 12.53 -15.35 -5.34
CA LEU A 83 11.10 -15.47 -5.66
C LEU A 83 10.24 -14.75 -4.62
N GLY A 84 10.52 -14.96 -3.33
CA GLY A 84 9.82 -14.26 -2.24
C GLY A 84 10.02 -12.74 -2.29
N ALA A 85 11.25 -12.30 -2.54
CA ALA A 85 11.57 -10.88 -2.72
C ALA A 85 10.85 -10.27 -3.93
N GLY A 86 10.80 -10.98 -5.06
CA GLY A 86 10.07 -10.55 -6.26
C GLY A 86 8.57 -10.40 -6.01
N LEU A 87 7.94 -11.39 -5.36
CA LEU A 87 6.52 -11.32 -5.00
C LEU A 87 6.22 -10.16 -4.03
N THR A 88 7.08 -9.97 -3.03
CA THR A 88 6.94 -8.87 -2.06
C THR A 88 7.10 -7.51 -2.74
N GLY A 89 8.09 -7.38 -3.64
CA GLY A 89 8.30 -6.19 -4.45
C GLY A 89 7.12 -5.87 -5.36
N ALA A 90 6.51 -6.89 -5.98
CA ALA A 90 5.34 -6.70 -6.83
C ALA A 90 4.13 -6.17 -6.03
N VAL A 91 3.85 -6.72 -4.86
CA VAL A 91 2.76 -6.23 -3.99
C VAL A 91 3.05 -4.81 -3.52
N ALA A 92 4.28 -4.52 -3.08
CA ALA A 92 4.69 -3.18 -2.69
C ALA A 92 4.55 -2.16 -3.83
N TYR A 93 4.90 -2.56 -5.06
CA TYR A 93 4.76 -1.74 -6.26
C TYR A 93 3.29 -1.40 -6.56
N ILE A 94 2.39 -2.40 -6.52
CA ILE A 94 0.96 -2.17 -6.74
C ILE A 94 0.39 -1.21 -5.69
N LEU A 95 0.71 -1.43 -4.40
CA LEU A 95 0.27 -0.54 -3.33
C LEU A 95 0.80 0.89 -3.51
N TYR A 96 2.05 1.03 -3.98
CA TYR A 96 2.63 2.34 -4.27
C TYR A 96 1.89 3.08 -5.39
N MET A 97 1.58 2.39 -6.48
CA MET A 97 0.89 2.98 -7.63
C MET A 97 -0.56 3.34 -7.33
N GLU A 98 -1.24 2.61 -6.45
CA GLU A 98 -2.64 2.87 -6.09
C GLU A 98 -2.79 3.90 -4.97
N VAL A 99 -2.05 3.74 -3.86
CA VAL A 99 -2.27 4.51 -2.63
C VAL A 99 -1.43 5.77 -2.57
N PHE A 100 -0.16 5.67 -2.99
CA PHE A 100 0.80 6.78 -2.87
C PHE A 100 0.95 7.58 -4.15
N SER A 101 0.31 7.15 -5.25
CA SER A 101 0.24 7.96 -6.44
C SER A 101 -0.51 9.26 -6.14
N THR A 102 0.10 10.37 -6.56
CA THR A 102 -0.54 11.70 -6.56
C THR A 102 -1.78 11.75 -7.45
N ASP A 103 -2.00 10.69 -8.22
CA ASP A 103 -3.13 10.50 -9.11
C ASP A 103 -4.39 9.94 -8.43
N SER A 104 -4.28 9.49 -7.18
CA SER A 104 -5.36 8.82 -6.47
C SER A 104 -6.49 9.79 -6.09
N LYS A 105 -7.73 9.29 -6.07
CA LYS A 105 -8.92 10.03 -5.60
C LYS A 105 -8.76 10.58 -4.17
N THR A 106 -8.03 9.86 -3.32
CA THR A 106 -7.70 10.26 -1.95
C THR A 106 -6.71 11.41 -1.92
N ALA A 107 -5.73 11.46 -2.84
CA ALA A 107 -4.83 12.59 -2.97
C ALA A 107 -5.57 13.87 -3.39
N VAL A 108 -6.51 13.77 -4.35
CA VAL A 108 -7.34 14.92 -4.77
C VAL A 108 -8.22 15.39 -3.61
N PHE A 109 -8.87 14.46 -2.89
CA PHE A 109 -9.67 14.78 -1.70
C PHE A 109 -8.84 15.50 -0.63
N ASN A 110 -7.67 14.99 -0.26
CA ASN A 110 -6.82 15.58 0.76
C ASN A 110 -6.36 17.00 0.36
N LYS A 111 -5.95 17.17 -0.90
CA LYS A 111 -5.57 18.49 -1.44
C LYS A 111 -6.75 19.47 -1.43
N ALA A 112 -7.94 19.04 -1.83
CA ALA A 112 -9.14 19.89 -1.85
C ALA A 112 -9.57 20.28 -0.42
N ALA A 113 -9.63 19.32 0.50
CA ALA A 113 -9.94 19.58 1.90
C ALA A 113 -8.92 20.53 2.54
N ASP A 114 -7.63 20.38 2.23
CA ASP A 114 -6.60 21.30 2.70
C ASP A 114 -6.72 22.70 2.13
N ARG A 115 -7.19 22.87 0.89
CA ARG A 115 -7.45 24.19 0.29
C ARG A 115 -8.61 24.88 0.98
N ILE A 116 -9.70 24.16 1.24
CA ILE A 116 -10.88 24.71 1.95
C ILE A 116 -10.52 25.14 3.35
N ARG A 117 -9.73 24.32 4.06
CA ARG A 117 -9.21 24.64 5.39
C ARG A 117 -8.23 25.83 5.43
N LYS A 118 -7.71 26.28 4.29
CA LYS A 118 -6.79 27.43 4.19
C LYS A 118 -7.50 28.71 3.78
N ASP A 119 -8.65 28.62 3.13
CA ASP A 119 -9.41 29.79 2.67
C ASP A 119 -10.22 30.38 3.83
N SER A 120 -9.93 31.63 4.19
CA SER A 120 -10.62 32.33 5.29
C SER A 120 -12.12 32.41 5.07
N ARG A 121 -12.60 32.55 3.82
CA ARG A 121 -14.04 32.63 3.51
C ARG A 121 -14.77 31.33 3.91
N CYS A 122 -14.12 30.20 3.70
CA CYS A 122 -14.68 28.90 4.09
C CYS A 122 -14.62 28.69 5.60
N LEU A 123 -13.52 29.12 6.23
CA LEU A 123 -13.36 29.07 7.70
C LEU A 123 -14.45 29.90 8.39
N ASP A 124 -14.69 31.13 7.94
CA ASP A 124 -15.65 32.06 8.55
C ASP A 124 -17.09 31.52 8.50
N ILE A 125 -17.43 30.80 7.43
CA ILE A 125 -18.76 30.18 7.27
C ILE A 125 -18.88 28.94 8.15
N LEU A 126 -17.88 28.05 8.13
CA LEU A 126 -17.96 26.73 8.79
C LEU A 126 -17.69 26.78 10.31
N ALA A 127 -16.77 27.65 10.75
CA ALA A 127 -16.38 27.80 12.15
C ALA A 127 -16.96 29.06 12.81
N GLY A 128 -17.39 30.04 12.01
CA GLY A 128 -17.86 31.34 12.51
C GLY A 128 -16.75 32.36 12.64
N THR A 129 -17.12 33.58 13.04
CA THR A 129 -16.21 34.73 13.21
C THR A 129 -15.64 34.84 14.63
N ASP A 130 -16.06 33.92 15.50
CA ASP A 130 -16.02 34.11 16.94
C ASP A 130 -14.74 33.52 17.54
N GLY A 131 -13.58 34.09 17.17
CA GLY A 131 -12.27 33.74 17.75
C GLY A 131 -11.19 33.30 16.75
N HIS A 132 -10.03 32.87 17.29
CA HIS A 132 -8.92 32.31 16.51
C HIS A 132 -9.23 30.85 16.16
N HIS A 133 -10.09 30.64 15.16
CA HIS A 133 -10.46 29.30 14.70
C HIS A 133 -9.27 28.62 14.03
N THR A 134 -8.99 27.38 14.44
CA THR A 134 -7.89 26.61 13.89
C THR A 134 -8.35 25.65 12.82
N LYS A 135 -7.50 25.42 11.81
CA LYS A 135 -7.71 24.45 10.71
C LYS A 135 -8.19 23.06 11.19
N HIS A 136 -7.88 22.68 12.43
CA HIS A 136 -8.17 21.37 13.01
C HIS A 136 -9.64 21.16 13.39
N GLU A 137 -10.43 22.23 13.51
CA GLU A 137 -11.85 22.15 13.87
C GLU A 137 -12.74 21.71 12.70
N ILE A 138 -12.22 21.82 11.47
CA ILE A 138 -12.96 21.46 10.25
C ILE A 138 -12.63 20.04 9.83
N THR A 139 -13.62 19.16 9.99
CA THR A 139 -13.53 17.77 9.60
C THR A 139 -14.10 17.58 8.19
N ALA A 140 -13.47 16.73 7.38
CA ALA A 140 -13.90 16.42 6.02
C ALA A 140 -14.04 14.91 5.88
N HIS A 141 -15.11 14.45 5.25
CA HIS A 141 -15.43 13.04 5.14
C HIS A 141 -16.27 12.72 3.91
N GLY A 142 -16.23 11.45 3.48
CA GLY A 142 -17.01 10.97 2.33
C GLY A 142 -18.51 10.79 2.63
N GLU A 143 -19.21 10.10 1.74
CA GLU A 143 -20.64 9.87 1.85
C GLU A 143 -21.03 9.10 3.13
N PRO A 144 -22.12 9.48 3.80
CA PRO A 144 -22.66 8.73 4.92
C PRO A 144 -23.22 7.38 4.43
N SER A 145 -22.89 6.30 5.13
CA SER A 145 -23.52 4.99 4.88
C SER A 145 -24.80 4.85 5.70
N TRP A 146 -25.84 4.27 5.10
CA TRP A 146 -27.09 3.92 5.78
C TRP A 146 -26.92 2.77 6.79
N SER A 147 -25.91 1.92 6.62
CA SER A 147 -25.69 0.76 7.49
C SER A 147 -24.88 1.12 8.74
N ARG A 148 -25.43 0.83 9.92
CA ARG A 148 -24.73 1.02 11.22
C ARG A 148 -23.44 0.20 11.35
N TRP A 149 -23.29 -0.87 10.56
CA TRP A 149 -22.07 -1.67 10.51
C TRP A 149 -21.02 -1.11 9.54
N ALA A 150 -21.45 -0.38 8.51
CA ALA A 150 -20.55 0.24 7.54
C ALA A 150 -20.29 1.71 7.90
N ARG A 151 -19.60 1.97 9.00
CA ARG A 151 -19.23 3.34 9.43
C ARG A 151 -18.12 3.99 8.59
N ASN A 152 -17.57 3.28 7.61
CA ASN A 152 -16.54 3.82 6.73
C ASN A 152 -17.19 4.76 5.69
N ARG A 153 -16.92 6.07 5.81
CA ARG A 153 -17.42 7.09 4.87
C ARG A 153 -16.58 7.03 3.58
N THR A 154 -17.14 6.47 2.51
CA THR A 154 -16.43 6.31 1.23
C THR A 154 -16.49 7.61 0.44
N ILE A 155 -15.39 8.02 -0.16
CA ILE A 155 -15.36 9.20 -1.04
C ILE A 155 -15.99 8.80 -2.37
N ALA A 156 -17.15 9.37 -2.70
CA ALA A 156 -17.77 9.16 -3.99
C ALA A 156 -17.00 9.91 -5.07
N SER A 157 -16.43 9.16 -6.00
CA SER A 157 -15.70 9.69 -7.14
C SER A 157 -16.20 9.09 -8.44
N ARG A 158 -16.25 9.90 -9.49
CA ARG A 158 -16.51 9.49 -10.87
C ARG A 158 -15.31 9.89 -11.71
N HIS A 159 -14.77 8.94 -12.46
CA HIS A 159 -13.70 9.16 -13.41
C HIS A 159 -14.23 8.96 -14.82
N GLU A 160 -13.93 9.90 -15.71
CA GLU A 160 -14.39 9.89 -17.09
C GLU A 160 -13.27 10.41 -17.99
N THR A 161 -13.06 9.78 -19.13
CA THR A 161 -12.07 10.23 -20.12
C THR A 161 -12.81 10.73 -21.34
N ASP A 162 -12.57 11.99 -21.69
CA ASP A 162 -13.17 12.61 -22.88
C ASP A 162 -12.51 12.07 -24.16
N ARG A 163 -13.17 12.27 -25.31
CA ARG A 163 -12.67 11.88 -26.63
C ARG A 163 -11.33 12.54 -26.98
N ALA A 164 -11.06 13.72 -26.41
CA ALA A 164 -9.78 14.41 -26.53
C ALA A 164 -8.65 13.79 -25.67
N GLY A 165 -8.94 12.71 -24.93
CA GLY A 165 -7.99 12.07 -24.01
C GLY A 165 -7.76 12.84 -22.71
N ILE A 166 -8.62 13.83 -22.40
CA ILE A 166 -8.59 14.55 -21.14
C ILE A 166 -9.33 13.73 -20.10
N GLU A 167 -8.68 13.48 -18.97
CA GLU A 167 -9.29 12.79 -17.85
C GLU A 167 -10.00 13.78 -16.95
N HIS A 168 -11.22 13.45 -16.57
CA HIS A 168 -12.09 14.19 -15.68
C HIS A 168 -12.32 13.36 -14.44
N THR A 169 -12.00 13.94 -13.29
CA THR A 169 -12.34 13.36 -12.00
C THR A 169 -13.29 14.29 -11.29
N TYR A 170 -14.49 13.79 -11.02
CA TYR A 170 -15.50 14.43 -10.20
C TYR A 170 -15.47 13.77 -8.83
N LEU A 171 -15.44 14.56 -7.77
CA LEU A 171 -15.62 14.08 -6.42
C LEU A 171 -16.49 15.06 -5.65
N HIS A 172 -17.23 14.53 -4.70
CA HIS A 172 -17.91 15.35 -3.72
C HIS A 172 -17.73 14.73 -2.33
N PHE A 173 -17.70 15.58 -1.34
CA PHE A 173 -17.54 15.17 0.05
C PHE A 173 -18.16 16.20 0.96
N TYR A 174 -18.34 15.82 2.22
CA TYR A 174 -18.98 16.64 3.23
C TYR A 174 -17.91 17.21 4.16
N VAL A 175 -18.16 18.44 4.60
CA VAL A 175 -17.31 19.17 5.52
C VAL A 175 -18.17 19.61 6.69
N GLU A 176 -17.72 19.32 7.90
CA GLU A 176 -18.38 19.69 9.14
C GLU A 176 -17.44 20.62 9.91
N GLY A 177 -17.93 21.82 10.26
CA GLY A 177 -17.32 22.73 11.21
C GLY A 177 -18.18 22.88 12.47
N PRO A 178 -17.67 23.60 13.49
CA PRO A 178 -18.39 23.83 14.75
C PRO A 178 -19.75 24.52 14.59
N LYS A 179 -19.86 25.41 13.59
CA LYS A 179 -21.05 26.24 13.38
C LYS A 179 -21.98 25.65 12.32
N ASP A 180 -21.41 25.22 11.20
CA ASP A 180 -22.18 24.71 10.07
C ASP A 180 -21.47 23.57 9.33
N HIS A 181 -22.22 22.93 8.43
CA HIS A 181 -21.77 21.85 7.59
C HIS A 181 -22.14 22.13 6.13
N GLY A 182 -21.32 21.62 5.22
CA GLY A 182 -21.46 21.86 3.80
C GLY A 182 -21.07 20.66 2.96
N THR A 183 -21.43 20.76 1.68
CA THR A 183 -20.99 19.83 0.65
C THR A 183 -19.98 20.53 -0.24
N VAL A 184 -18.89 19.84 -0.55
CA VAL A 184 -17.88 20.32 -1.47
C VAL A 184 -18.04 19.60 -2.78
N GLN A 185 -18.09 20.36 -3.87
CA GLN A 185 -18.01 19.83 -5.22
C GLN A 185 -16.64 20.13 -5.81
N VAL A 186 -16.01 19.10 -6.34
CA VAL A 186 -14.68 19.19 -6.94
C VAL A 186 -14.71 18.55 -8.31
N HIS A 187 -14.21 19.28 -9.28
CA HIS A 187 -13.94 18.82 -10.63
C HIS A 187 -12.50 19.14 -10.96
N VAL A 188 -11.69 18.10 -11.15
CA VAL A 188 -10.32 18.23 -11.63
C VAL A 188 -10.20 17.57 -12.98
N THR A 189 -9.33 18.13 -13.80
CA THR A 189 -8.99 17.58 -15.11
C THR A 189 -7.51 17.39 -15.27
N ARG A 190 -7.13 16.36 -16.01
CA ARG A 190 -5.74 16.09 -16.37
C ARG A 190 -5.65 15.91 -17.87
N ARG A 191 -4.78 16.69 -18.49
CA ARG A 191 -4.45 16.53 -19.91
C ARG A 191 -3.46 15.37 -20.07
N PRO A 192 -3.46 14.66 -21.21
CA PRO A 192 -2.58 13.51 -21.41
C PRO A 192 -1.09 13.87 -21.34
N ASN A 193 -0.73 15.13 -21.58
CA ASN A 193 0.65 15.64 -21.52
C ASN A 193 1.03 16.22 -20.15
N GLU A 194 0.07 16.37 -19.22
CA GLU A 194 0.27 17.00 -17.92
C GLU A 194 0.20 15.96 -16.81
N LYS A 195 1.16 16.00 -15.88
CA LYS A 195 1.22 15.03 -14.78
C LYS A 195 0.41 15.46 -13.56
N GLU A 196 0.06 16.74 -13.47
CA GLU A 196 -0.66 17.31 -12.33
C GLU A 196 -2.14 17.54 -12.67
N TRP A 197 -2.99 17.35 -11.65
CA TRP A 197 -4.41 17.65 -11.73
C TRP A 197 -4.65 19.16 -11.71
N GLU A 198 -5.41 19.64 -12.68
CA GLU A 198 -5.86 21.02 -12.77
C GLU A 198 -7.30 21.14 -12.25
N TYR A 199 -7.54 21.99 -11.26
CA TYR A 199 -8.90 22.26 -10.78
C TYR A 199 -9.67 23.08 -11.81
N ARG A 200 -10.82 22.56 -12.25
CA ARG A 200 -11.81 23.32 -13.02
C ARG A 200 -12.86 23.94 -12.12
N LEU A 201 -13.33 23.17 -11.14
CA LEU A 201 -14.28 23.61 -10.13
C LEU A 201 -13.83 23.13 -8.75
N LEU A 202 -13.78 24.05 -7.79
CA LEU A 202 -13.70 23.77 -6.37
C LEU A 202 -14.66 24.74 -5.68
N ALA A 203 -15.80 24.22 -5.23
CA ALA A 203 -16.84 25.02 -4.62
C ALA A 203 -17.35 24.38 -3.34
N LEU A 204 -17.61 25.21 -2.34
CA LEU A 204 -18.23 24.85 -1.07
C LEU A 204 -19.67 25.36 -1.04
N ASP A 205 -20.61 24.45 -0.86
CA ASP A 205 -22.04 24.71 -0.70
C ASP A 205 -22.43 24.50 0.75
N VAL A 206 -22.82 25.57 1.44
CA VAL A 206 -23.31 25.56 2.83
C VAL A 206 -24.76 26.01 2.84
N ALA A 207 -25.60 25.33 3.62
CA ALA A 207 -27.02 25.66 3.69
C ALA A 207 -27.21 27.08 4.22
N GLY A 208 -27.99 27.91 3.51
CA GLY A 208 -28.26 29.29 3.93
C GLY A 208 -27.16 30.31 3.59
N HIS A 209 -26.04 29.88 2.99
CA HIS A 209 -24.99 30.76 2.49
C HIS A 209 -24.88 30.72 0.97
N GLN A 210 -24.33 31.79 0.37
CA GLN A 210 -23.99 31.78 -1.04
C GLN A 210 -22.84 30.79 -1.27
N ARG A 211 -22.94 29.98 -2.34
CA ARG A 211 -21.87 29.08 -2.79
C ARG A 211 -20.53 29.83 -2.84
N VAL A 212 -19.53 29.31 -2.14
CA VAL A 212 -18.17 29.85 -2.18
C VAL A 212 -17.38 29.09 -3.23
N GLU A 213 -17.04 29.78 -4.31
CA GLU A 213 -16.16 29.25 -5.35
C GLU A 213 -14.71 29.64 -5.02
N LEU A 214 -13.86 28.63 -4.82
CA LEU A 214 -12.43 28.80 -4.63
C LEU A 214 -11.73 28.85 -5.99
N GLU A 215 -12.11 27.95 -6.90
CA GLU A 215 -11.62 27.91 -8.27
C GLU A 215 -12.79 27.59 -9.21
N ASN A 216 -12.99 28.42 -10.22
CA ASN A 216 -13.99 28.21 -11.27
C ASN A 216 -13.41 28.65 -12.63
N LYS A 217 -12.77 27.72 -13.33
CA LYS A 217 -12.19 27.98 -14.65
C LYS A 217 -13.26 28.01 -15.75
N ASP A 218 -14.37 27.31 -15.56
CA ASP A 218 -15.44 27.29 -16.56
C ASP A 218 -16.14 28.66 -16.65
N ALA A 219 -16.36 29.33 -15.52
CA ALA A 219 -16.91 30.68 -15.48
C ALA A 219 -15.98 31.73 -16.11
N SER A 220 -14.66 31.62 -15.91
CA SER A 220 -13.69 32.57 -16.49
C SER A 220 -13.55 32.39 -18.01
N LEU A 221 -13.66 31.15 -18.50
CA LEU A 221 -13.72 30.87 -19.94
C LEU A 221 -14.98 31.46 -20.58
N LEU A 222 -16.15 31.35 -19.94
CA LEU A 222 -17.40 31.94 -20.42
C LEU A 222 -17.35 33.48 -20.44
N GLY A 223 -16.79 34.10 -19.40
CA GLY A 223 -16.62 35.55 -19.31
C GLY A 223 -15.70 36.13 -20.40
N SER A 224 -14.61 35.42 -20.73
CA SER A 224 -13.70 35.86 -21.82
C SER A 224 -14.35 35.77 -23.20
N LYS A 225 -15.18 34.75 -23.45
CA LYS A 225 -15.91 34.58 -24.71
C LYS A 225 -17.01 35.64 -24.89
N GLN A 226 -17.65 36.06 -23.80
CA GLN A 226 -18.69 37.10 -23.82
C GLN A 226 -18.12 38.51 -24.10
N GLY A 227 -16.85 38.76 -23.75
CA GLY A 227 -16.14 40.01 -24.09
C GLY A 227 -15.74 40.13 -25.57
N MET A 228 -15.58 39.01 -26.28
CA MET A 228 -15.10 38.99 -27.67
C MET A 228 -16.12 39.51 -28.69
N GLY A 229 -17.41 39.56 -28.35
CA GLY A 229 -18.48 40.03 -29.24
C GLY A 229 -18.88 41.50 -29.08
N LYS A 230 -18.16 42.28 -28.25
CA LYS A 230 -18.56 43.65 -27.86
C LYS A 230 -17.42 44.65 -28.05
N MET A 231 -16.94 44.78 -29.28
CA MET A 231 -16.01 45.84 -29.65
C MET A 231 -16.83 47.03 -30.20
N PHE A 232 -16.78 48.18 -29.53
CA PHE A 232 -17.41 49.45 -29.96
C PHE A 232 -18.94 49.55 -29.91
N GLY A 233 -19.59 48.94 -28.91
CA GLY A 233 -21.04 49.10 -28.72
C GLY A 233 -21.92 48.40 -29.77
N VAL A 234 -21.32 47.74 -30.74
CA VAL A 234 -22.01 46.93 -31.75
C VAL A 234 -21.79 45.44 -31.43
N ARG A 235 -22.89 44.68 -31.39
CA ARG A 235 -22.88 43.23 -31.26
C ARG A 235 -22.76 42.63 -32.66
N TRP A 236 -21.59 42.08 -33.00
CA TRP A 236 -21.45 41.25 -34.20
C TRP A 236 -21.94 39.85 -33.83
N ASN A 237 -23.12 39.50 -34.32
CA ASN A 237 -23.74 38.18 -34.16
C ASN A 237 -23.51 37.34 -35.41
#